data_AF-H6CBP5-F1
#
_entry.id   AF-H6CBP5-F1
#
_cell.length_a   1.000
_cell.length_b   1.000
_cell.length_c   1.000
_cell.angle_alpha   90.00
_cell.angle_beta   90.00
_cell.angle_gamma   90.00
#
_symmetry.space_group_name_H-M   'P 1'
#
loop_
_entity.id
_entity.type
_entity.pdbx_description
1 polymer ?
#
loop_
_entity_poly.entity_id
_entity_poly.type
_entity_poly.pdbx_seq_one_letter_code
_entity_poly.pdbx_strand_id
1 'polypeptide(L)'
;MTKREWSTYERQYCIDHDAQTFTKTEIHHNTNARGERTTPWKSTERIKNEYYALRLVKKNTTIPVPQPLLLEKGPTGWSVTMEYVAGTPLDELPENIRAAAVQNADRYINDLVLPQLAKLKSRRSGALTGDVIPPRRVIERYPGKKWTPVIRTQTQSFVFCHGDLGQHNILCDPSTGNVVSIIDWEYAGYYDQFFEGRLWLKPFHETEHDDDETALLERSLTDEHYE
;
A
#
# COMPACT_ATOMS: atom_id res chain seq x y z
N MET A 1 -21.52 1.27 20.11
CA MET A 1 -21.85 0.62 18.82
C MET A 1 -20.70 -0.32 18.50
N THR A 2 -20.98 -1.55 18.10
CA THR A 2 -19.97 -2.57 17.79
C THR A 2 -19.33 -2.38 16.41
N LYS A 3 -19.97 -1.56 15.56
CA LYS A 3 -19.44 -1.10 14.28
C LYS A 3 -18.99 0.35 14.34
N ARG A 4 -17.88 0.65 13.68
CA ARG A 4 -17.35 2.01 13.46
C ARG A 4 -17.19 2.24 11.97
N GLU A 5 -17.85 3.27 11.45
CA GLU A 5 -17.81 3.62 10.03
C GLU A 5 -17.30 5.04 9.83
N TRP A 6 -16.52 5.25 8.78
CA TRP A 6 -16.06 6.55 8.34
C TRP A 6 -15.70 6.51 6.86
N SER A 7 -15.50 7.66 6.26
CA SER A 7 -15.07 7.76 4.86
C SER A 7 -13.93 8.76 4.74
N THR A 8 -13.03 8.50 3.80
CA THR A 8 -12.06 9.47 3.29
C THR A 8 -12.49 9.91 1.90
N TYR A 9 -11.65 10.69 1.24
CA TYR A 9 -11.86 11.03 -0.16
C TYR A 9 -11.66 9.85 -1.12
N GLU A 10 -11.04 8.76 -0.65
CA GLU A 10 -10.68 7.58 -1.44
C GLU A 10 -11.65 6.42 -1.24
N ARG A 11 -12.08 6.16 0.00
CA ARG A 11 -12.82 4.95 0.39
C ARG A 11 -13.78 5.20 1.54
N GLN A 12 -14.77 4.32 1.66
CA GLN A 12 -15.55 4.12 2.88
C GLN A 12 -14.96 2.94 3.66
N TYR A 13 -14.92 3.08 4.98
CA TYR A 13 -14.35 2.10 5.89
C TYR A 13 -15.37 1.67 6.94
N CYS A 14 -15.33 0.40 7.32
CA CYS A 14 -16.12 -0.15 8.41
C CYS A 14 -15.23 -1.10 9.23
N ILE A 15 -15.18 -0.90 10.54
CA ILE A 15 -14.70 -1.89 11.49
C ILE A 15 -15.92 -2.53 12.15
N ASP A 16 -15.98 -3.86 12.14
CA ASP A 16 -16.94 -4.65 12.91
C ASP A 16 -16.20 -5.39 14.01
N HIS A 17 -16.32 -4.92 15.25
CA HIS A 17 -15.64 -5.52 16.40
C HIS A 17 -16.25 -6.87 16.82
N ASP A 18 -17.51 -7.15 16.50
CA ASP A 18 -18.11 -8.46 16.81
C ASP A 18 -17.60 -9.52 15.84
N ALA A 19 -17.51 -9.16 14.55
CA ALA A 19 -16.98 -10.03 13.52
C ALA A 19 -15.45 -10.05 13.44
N GLN A 20 -14.76 -9.14 14.14
CA GLN A 20 -13.31 -8.90 14.04
C GLN A 20 -12.88 -8.66 12.58
N THR A 21 -13.63 -7.83 11.86
CA THR A 21 -13.37 -7.51 10.45
C THR A 21 -13.17 -6.02 10.21
N PHE A 22 -12.41 -5.73 9.16
CA PHE A 22 -12.26 -4.42 8.59
C PHE A 22 -12.58 -4.49 7.09
N THR A 23 -13.44 -3.59 6.64
CA THR A 23 -13.91 -3.52 5.27
C THR A 23 -13.57 -2.17 4.67
N LYS A 24 -12.92 -2.18 3.51
CA LYS A 24 -12.80 -1.03 2.62
C LYS A 24 -13.83 -1.17 1.50
N THR A 25 -14.50 -0.08 1.17
CA THR A 25 -15.46 -0.01 0.07
C THR A 25 -15.09 1.14 -0.84
N GLU A 26 -15.15 0.89 -2.15
CA GLU A 26 -14.94 1.87 -3.20
C GLU A 26 -15.92 3.05 -3.07
N ILE A 27 -15.40 4.25 -3.31
CA ILE A 27 -16.21 5.44 -3.56
C ILE A 27 -16.00 5.84 -5.04
N HIS A 28 -17.10 6.01 -5.77
CA HIS A 28 -17.06 6.39 -7.19
C HIS A 28 -16.91 7.90 -7.42
N HIS A 29 -17.25 8.71 -6.44
CA HIS A 29 -17.14 10.16 -6.51
C HIS A 29 -17.07 10.77 -5.12
N ASN A 30 -16.24 11.79 -4.96
CA ASN A 30 -16.24 12.65 -3.80
C ASN A 30 -16.40 14.11 -4.23
N THR A 31 -16.60 15.00 -3.26
CA THR A 31 -16.60 16.45 -3.45
C THR A 31 -15.39 17.03 -2.73
N ASN A 32 -14.50 17.73 -3.44
CA ASN A 32 -13.35 18.38 -2.83
C ASN A 32 -13.77 19.65 -2.05
N ALA A 33 -12.83 20.29 -1.34
CA ALA A 33 -13.09 21.50 -0.55
C ALA A 33 -13.62 22.70 -1.39
N ARG A 34 -13.54 22.63 -2.72
CA ARG A 34 -14.04 23.65 -3.66
C ARG A 34 -15.43 23.33 -4.20
N GLY A 35 -16.06 22.22 -3.78
CA GLY A 35 -17.35 21.77 -4.28
C GLY A 35 -17.28 20.99 -5.60
N GLU A 36 -16.08 20.66 -6.09
CA GLU A 36 -15.91 19.96 -7.36
C GLU A 36 -15.99 18.45 -7.16
N ARG A 37 -16.70 17.77 -8.06
CA ARG A 37 -16.79 16.32 -8.08
C ARG A 37 -15.46 15.72 -8.56
N THR A 38 -14.81 14.94 -7.70
CA THR A 38 -13.59 14.21 -8.01
C THR A 38 -13.84 12.71 -8.00
N THR A 39 -13.04 11.95 -8.76
CA THR A 39 -13.08 10.49 -8.77
C THR A 39 -11.75 9.96 -8.25
N PRO A 40 -11.76 9.12 -7.20
CA PRO A 40 -10.59 8.37 -6.77
C PRO A 40 -9.87 7.68 -7.94
N TRP A 41 -8.58 7.93 -8.11
CA TRP A 41 -7.82 7.39 -9.23
C TRP A 41 -7.75 5.86 -9.13
N LYS A 42 -8.15 5.15 -10.18
CA LYS A 42 -8.16 3.68 -10.26
C LYS A 42 -8.72 2.97 -9.02
N SER A 43 -9.85 3.46 -8.50
CA SER A 43 -10.45 2.99 -7.24
C SER A 43 -10.74 1.48 -7.26
N THR A 44 -11.40 1.02 -8.32
CA THR A 44 -11.72 -0.40 -8.57
C THR A 44 -10.46 -1.25 -8.69
N GLU A 45 -9.44 -0.79 -9.43
CA GLU A 45 -8.22 -1.57 -9.64
C GLU A 45 -7.42 -1.69 -8.35
N ARG A 46 -7.27 -0.59 -7.59
CA ARG A 46 -6.56 -0.57 -6.31
C ARG A 46 -7.22 -1.47 -5.26
N ILE A 47 -8.55 -1.41 -5.12
CA ILE A 47 -9.24 -2.21 -4.10
C ILE A 47 -9.19 -3.73 -4.40
N LYS A 48 -9.26 -4.10 -5.68
CA LYS A 48 -9.03 -5.49 -6.10
C LYS A 48 -7.58 -5.91 -5.88
N ASN A 49 -6.65 -5.02 -6.20
CA ASN A 49 -5.23 -5.29 -6.04
C ASN A 49 -4.87 -5.54 -4.58
N GLU A 50 -5.43 -4.79 -3.64
CA GLU A 50 -5.24 -5.02 -2.20
C GLU A 50 -5.58 -6.45 -1.79
N TYR A 51 -6.75 -6.96 -2.20
CA TYR A 51 -7.15 -8.35 -1.91
C TYR A 51 -6.13 -9.37 -2.46
N TYR A 52 -5.70 -9.21 -3.71
CA TYR A 52 -4.75 -10.14 -4.32
C TYR A 52 -3.35 -10.02 -3.72
N ALA A 53 -2.92 -8.81 -3.37
CA ALA A 53 -1.63 -8.55 -2.74
C ALA A 53 -1.56 -9.18 -1.35
N LEU A 54 -2.58 -8.98 -0.51
CA LEU A 54 -2.69 -9.63 0.80
C LEU A 54 -2.64 -11.16 0.66
N ARG A 55 -3.36 -11.73 -0.32
CA ARG A 55 -3.32 -13.18 -0.57
C ARG A 55 -1.93 -13.67 -1.00
N LEU A 56 -1.25 -12.92 -1.85
CA LEU A 56 0.10 -13.28 -2.32
C LEU A 56 1.09 -13.25 -1.15
N VAL A 57 1.13 -12.14 -0.40
CA VAL A 57 2.05 -11.92 0.71
C VAL A 57 1.82 -12.97 1.81
N LYS A 58 0.57 -13.16 2.23
CA LYS A 58 0.23 -14.14 3.28
C LYS A 58 0.54 -15.59 2.89
N LYS A 59 0.42 -15.93 1.60
CA LYS A 59 0.72 -17.28 1.10
C LYS A 59 2.22 -17.56 1.00
N ASN A 60 3.04 -16.56 0.68
CA ASN A 60 4.43 -16.79 0.28
C ASN A 60 5.48 -16.19 1.22
N THR A 61 5.06 -15.54 2.31
CA THR A 61 5.95 -14.88 3.26
C THR A 61 5.46 -15.10 4.70
N THR A 62 6.29 -14.74 5.67
CA THR A 62 5.93 -14.66 7.09
C THR A 62 5.57 -13.24 7.52
N ILE A 63 5.48 -12.30 6.58
CA ILE A 63 5.12 -10.91 6.87
C ILE A 63 3.69 -10.89 7.43
N PRO A 64 3.45 -10.30 8.61
CA PRO A 64 2.14 -10.24 9.20
C PRO A 64 1.29 -9.23 8.43
N VAL A 65 0.29 -9.73 7.71
CA VAL A 65 -0.71 -8.93 7.00
C VAL A 65 -2.11 -9.40 7.40
N PRO A 66 -3.14 -8.52 7.32
CA PRO A 66 -4.52 -8.91 7.56
C PRO A 66 -4.92 -10.11 6.71
N GLN A 67 -5.67 -11.07 7.27
CA GLN A 67 -6.25 -12.15 6.47
C GLN A 67 -7.29 -11.58 5.50
N PRO A 68 -7.10 -11.68 4.17
CA PRO A 68 -8.14 -11.30 3.23
C PRO A 68 -9.28 -12.35 3.29
N LEU A 69 -10.51 -11.89 3.50
CA LEU A 69 -11.69 -12.74 3.71
C LEU A 69 -12.58 -12.76 2.47
N LEU A 70 -12.94 -11.59 1.95
CA LEU A 70 -13.89 -11.45 0.84
C LEU A 70 -13.52 -10.28 -0.06
N LEU A 71 -13.65 -10.50 -1.37
CA LEU A 71 -13.69 -9.44 -2.38
C LEU A 71 -15.01 -9.60 -3.13
N GLU A 72 -15.86 -8.58 -3.09
CA GLU A 72 -17.17 -8.65 -3.73
C GLU A 72 -17.54 -7.33 -4.42
N LYS A 73 -18.50 -7.42 -5.33
CA LYS A 73 -19.09 -6.27 -5.99
C LYS A 73 -20.48 -6.05 -5.42
N GLY A 74 -20.61 -5.07 -4.53
CA GLY A 74 -21.86 -4.65 -3.93
C GLY A 74 -22.61 -3.62 -4.80
N PRO A 75 -23.72 -3.07 -4.29
CA PRO A 75 -24.51 -2.05 -4.99
C PRO A 75 -23.79 -0.69 -5.08
N THR A 76 -22.88 -0.39 -4.16
CA THR A 76 -22.17 0.90 -4.07
C THR A 76 -20.78 0.89 -4.72
N GLY A 77 -20.28 -0.29 -5.12
CA GLY A 77 -18.94 -0.46 -5.69
C GLY A 77 -18.31 -1.79 -5.26
N TRP A 78 -17.02 -1.95 -5.55
CA TRP A 78 -16.24 -3.06 -5.00
C TRP A 78 -15.96 -2.86 -3.51
N SER A 79 -15.91 -3.95 -2.76
CA SER A 79 -15.47 -3.96 -1.37
C SER A 79 -14.49 -5.11 -1.12
N VAL A 80 -13.51 -4.85 -0.26
CA VAL A 80 -12.62 -5.87 0.30
C VAL A 80 -12.81 -5.92 1.80
N THR A 81 -13.13 -7.11 2.31
CA THR A 81 -13.23 -7.39 3.75
C THR A 81 -12.07 -8.28 4.15
N MET A 82 -11.42 -7.91 5.26
CA MET A 82 -10.28 -8.60 5.84
C MET A 82 -10.40 -8.67 7.36
N GLU A 83 -9.54 -9.47 7.98
CA GLU A 83 -9.35 -9.49 9.43
C GLU A 83 -9.03 -8.07 9.95
N TYR A 84 -9.70 -7.66 11.02
CA TYR A 84 -9.29 -6.48 11.78
C TYR A 84 -8.06 -6.82 12.61
N VAL A 85 -6.96 -6.10 12.39
CA VAL A 85 -5.75 -6.26 13.19
C VAL A 85 -5.68 -5.14 14.21
N ALA A 86 -5.68 -5.49 15.49
CA ALA A 86 -5.51 -4.53 16.57
C ALA A 86 -4.06 -4.03 16.62
N GLY A 87 -3.89 -2.72 16.52
CA GLY A 87 -2.60 -2.05 16.62
C GLY A 87 -2.77 -0.54 16.46
N THR A 88 -1.68 0.19 16.70
CA THR A 88 -1.61 1.64 16.50
C THR A 88 -0.64 1.93 15.37
N PRO A 89 -1.01 2.73 14.35
CA PRO A 89 -0.08 3.17 13.32
C PRO A 89 1.20 3.77 13.93
N LEU A 90 2.35 3.53 13.29
CA LEU A 90 3.65 3.91 13.83
C LEU A 90 3.78 5.43 14.10
N ASP A 91 3.17 6.26 13.27
CA ASP A 91 3.12 7.72 13.43
C ASP A 91 2.11 8.19 14.49
N GLU A 92 1.16 7.34 14.88
CA GLU A 92 0.19 7.60 15.96
C GLU A 92 0.65 7.09 17.33
N LEU A 93 1.81 6.43 17.42
CA LEU A 93 2.33 5.95 18.69
C LEU A 93 2.68 7.12 19.64
N PRO A 94 2.55 6.90 20.97
CA PRO A 94 2.97 7.85 21.98
C PRO A 94 4.41 8.33 21.77
N GLU A 95 4.64 9.63 21.92
CA GLU A 95 5.92 10.27 21.64
C GLU A 95 7.09 9.66 22.43
N ASN A 96 6.83 9.20 23.65
CA ASN A 96 7.82 8.56 24.51
C ASN A 96 8.33 7.20 23.99
N ILE A 97 7.61 6.54 23.07
CA ILE A 97 8.05 5.26 22.46
C ILE A 97 8.29 5.35 20.96
N ARG A 98 7.77 6.38 20.28
CA ARG A 98 7.77 6.47 18.81
C ARG A 98 9.16 6.39 18.21
N ALA A 99 10.16 7.10 18.76
CA ALA A 99 11.53 7.06 18.23
C ALA A 99 12.15 5.64 18.27
N ALA A 100 11.92 4.90 19.36
CA ALA A 100 12.37 3.52 19.49
C ALA A 100 11.57 2.59 18.55
N ALA A 101 10.27 2.80 18.42
CA ALA A 101 9.41 2.05 17.51
C ALA A 101 9.82 2.23 16.04
N VAL A 102 10.20 3.44 15.62
CA VAL A 102 10.71 3.71 14.26
C VAL A 102 12.00 2.93 14.00
N GLN A 103 12.93 2.88 14.97
CA GLN A 103 14.15 2.09 14.84
C GLN A 103 13.86 0.58 14.79
N ASN A 104 12.88 0.11 15.58
CA ASN A 104 12.44 -1.28 15.57
C ASN A 104 11.80 -1.65 14.23
N ALA A 105 10.93 -0.77 13.70
CA ALA A 105 10.30 -0.94 12.40
C ALA A 105 11.33 -0.93 11.27
N ASP A 106 12.32 -0.03 11.31
CA ASP A 106 13.39 0.01 10.31
C ASP A 106 14.18 -1.30 10.26
N ARG A 107 14.61 -1.83 11.41
CA ARG A 107 15.26 -3.16 11.46
C ARG A 107 14.32 -4.24 10.96
N TYR A 108 13.08 -4.28 11.44
CA TYR A 108 12.10 -5.27 11.01
C TYR A 108 11.88 -5.27 9.50
N ILE A 109 11.78 -4.09 8.89
CA ILE A 109 11.55 -3.95 7.45
C ILE A 109 12.78 -4.41 6.67
N ASN A 110 13.98 -3.95 7.03
CA ASN A 110 15.21 -4.32 6.32
C ASN A 110 15.59 -5.80 6.50
N ASP A 111 15.39 -6.35 7.69
CA ASP A 111 15.86 -7.70 8.03
C ASP A 111 14.85 -8.79 7.65
N LEU A 112 13.54 -8.50 7.70
CA LEU A 112 12.47 -9.48 7.48
C LEU A 112 11.58 -9.18 6.28
N VAL A 113 11.15 -7.93 6.08
CA VAL A 113 10.12 -7.61 5.08
C VAL A 113 10.73 -7.57 3.67
N LEU A 114 11.68 -6.66 3.43
CA LEU A 114 12.28 -6.46 2.10
C LEU A 114 12.92 -7.72 1.53
N PRO A 115 13.67 -8.54 2.29
CA PRO A 115 14.27 -9.77 1.76
C PRO A 115 13.25 -10.82 1.34
N GLN A 116 12.06 -10.83 1.97
CA GLN A 116 10.99 -11.75 1.59
C GLN A 116 10.25 -11.26 0.35
N LEU A 117 9.95 -9.96 0.28
CA LEU A 117 9.35 -9.34 -0.89
C LEU A 117 10.24 -9.46 -2.14
N ALA A 118 11.56 -9.33 -1.99
CA ALA A 118 12.54 -9.50 -3.06
C ALA A 118 12.58 -10.91 -3.69
N LYS A 119 12.04 -11.93 -3.00
CA LYS A 119 11.91 -13.29 -3.53
C LYS A 119 10.71 -13.45 -4.45
N LEU A 120 9.70 -12.59 -4.32
CA LEU A 120 8.51 -12.60 -5.16
C LEU A 120 8.83 -11.86 -6.46
N LYS A 121 9.06 -12.62 -7.53
CA LYS A 121 9.59 -12.10 -8.79
C LYS A 121 8.61 -12.19 -9.94
N SER A 122 8.64 -11.19 -10.82
CA SER A 122 7.90 -11.19 -12.09
C SER A 122 8.75 -10.57 -13.19
N ARG A 123 8.56 -11.03 -14.43
CA ARG A 123 9.12 -10.37 -15.62
C ARG A 123 8.23 -9.23 -16.13
N ARG A 124 6.97 -9.18 -15.70
CA ARG A 124 6.02 -8.15 -16.07
C ARG A 124 5.81 -7.21 -14.88
N SER A 125 5.95 -5.91 -15.09
CA SER A 125 5.68 -4.91 -14.06
C SER A 125 4.19 -4.70 -13.83
N GLY A 126 3.87 -4.07 -12.70
CA GLY A 126 2.52 -3.66 -12.35
C GLY A 126 1.86 -4.49 -11.25
N ALA A 127 0.61 -4.14 -10.99
CA ALA A 127 -0.27 -4.74 -10.00
C ALA A 127 -0.69 -6.17 -10.39
N LEU A 128 -1.21 -6.91 -9.42
CA LEU A 128 -1.68 -8.30 -9.62
C LEU A 128 -2.95 -8.37 -10.47
N THR A 129 -3.67 -7.26 -10.61
CA THR A 129 -4.81 -7.11 -11.51
C THR A 129 -4.41 -6.92 -12.99
N GLY A 130 -3.11 -6.74 -13.27
CA GLY A 130 -2.56 -6.57 -14.62
C GLY A 130 -2.39 -5.12 -15.06
N ASP A 131 -2.99 -4.18 -14.32
CA ASP A 131 -2.77 -2.75 -14.45
C ASP A 131 -1.42 -2.32 -13.87
N VAL A 132 -0.88 -1.19 -14.31
CA VAL A 132 0.17 -0.50 -13.55
C VAL A 132 -0.48 0.45 -12.56
N ILE A 133 -0.08 0.30 -11.29
CA ILE A 133 -0.46 1.15 -10.16
C ILE A 133 0.83 1.76 -9.60
N PRO A 134 1.30 2.91 -10.14
CA PRO A 134 2.52 3.54 -9.65
C PRO A 134 2.38 3.94 -8.18
N PRO A 135 3.50 4.12 -7.46
CA PRO A 135 3.47 4.77 -6.15
C PRO A 135 2.74 6.12 -6.22
N ARG A 136 2.04 6.47 -5.13
CA ARG A 136 1.20 7.67 -5.06
C ARG A 136 1.91 8.95 -5.52
N ARG A 137 3.16 9.16 -5.10
CA ARG A 137 4.00 10.31 -5.49
C ARG A 137 4.17 10.49 -7.00
N VAL A 138 4.21 9.39 -7.75
CA VAL A 138 4.31 9.41 -9.22
C VAL A 138 3.00 9.84 -9.85
N ILE A 139 1.86 9.36 -9.33
CA ILE A 139 0.52 9.73 -9.85
C ILE A 139 0.22 11.20 -9.58
N GLU A 140 0.59 11.70 -8.39
CA GLU A 140 0.39 13.10 -8.01
C GLU A 140 1.23 14.05 -8.86
N ARG A 141 2.49 13.67 -9.19
CA ARG A 141 3.37 14.46 -10.06
C ARG A 141 2.98 14.41 -11.54
N TYR A 142 2.51 13.27 -12.03
CA TYR A 142 2.17 13.06 -13.44
C TYR A 142 0.68 12.72 -13.64
N PRO A 143 -0.24 13.64 -13.30
CA PRO A 143 -1.67 13.38 -13.38
C PRO A 143 -2.10 13.11 -14.83
N GLY A 144 -2.98 12.13 -15.02
CA GLY A 144 -3.52 11.77 -16.34
C GLY A 144 -2.58 10.98 -17.24
N LYS A 145 -1.33 10.73 -16.83
CA LYS A 145 -0.41 9.85 -17.57
C LYS A 145 -0.96 8.42 -17.61
N LYS A 146 -0.89 7.79 -18.78
CA LYS A 146 -1.23 6.37 -18.97
C LYS A 146 0.00 5.52 -18.70
N TRP A 147 -0.20 4.44 -17.95
CA TRP A 147 0.86 3.52 -17.54
C TRP A 147 0.59 2.16 -18.14
N THR A 148 1.57 1.63 -18.87
CA THR A 148 1.52 0.30 -19.49
C THR A 148 2.55 -0.61 -18.84
N PRO A 149 2.22 -1.89 -18.59
CA PRO A 149 3.18 -2.84 -18.05
C PRO A 149 4.40 -2.99 -18.96
N VAL A 150 5.58 -2.97 -18.35
CA VAL A 150 6.85 -3.27 -19.01
C VAL A 150 7.13 -4.77 -18.84
N ILE A 151 7.65 -5.41 -19.89
CA ILE A 151 8.04 -6.82 -19.86
C ILE A 151 9.56 -6.91 -20.05
N ARG A 152 10.27 -7.44 -19.05
CA ARG A 152 11.71 -7.68 -19.14
C ARG A 152 12.01 -8.96 -19.91
N THR A 153 12.93 -8.84 -20.87
CA THR A 153 13.32 -9.90 -21.80
C THR A 153 14.50 -10.75 -21.31
N GLN A 154 15.25 -10.31 -20.28
CA GLN A 154 16.45 -10.98 -19.76
C GLN A 154 16.33 -11.48 -18.29
N THR A 155 17.45 -11.91 -17.69
CA THR A 155 17.62 -12.52 -16.34
C THR A 155 17.15 -11.65 -15.17
N GLN A 156 16.95 -10.35 -15.39
CA GLN A 156 16.41 -9.44 -14.39
C GLN A 156 14.90 -9.63 -14.21
N SER A 157 14.45 -9.66 -12.97
CA SER A 157 13.03 -9.70 -12.64
C SER A 157 12.72 -8.54 -11.71
N PHE A 158 11.56 -7.94 -11.91
CA PHE A 158 10.96 -7.06 -10.92
C PHE A 158 10.72 -7.85 -9.64
N VAL A 159 10.80 -7.15 -8.52
CA VAL A 159 10.46 -7.66 -7.20
C VAL A 159 9.10 -7.12 -6.77
N PHE A 160 8.43 -7.81 -5.86
CA PHE A 160 7.18 -7.31 -5.32
C PHE A 160 7.46 -6.16 -4.34
N CYS A 161 6.77 -5.04 -4.51
CA CYS A 161 6.86 -3.86 -3.66
C CYS A 161 5.47 -3.57 -3.09
N HIS A 162 5.41 -3.01 -1.88
CA HIS A 162 4.22 -2.43 -1.28
C HIS A 162 3.80 -1.15 -2.00
N GLY A 163 4.78 -0.31 -2.38
CA GLY A 163 4.55 0.91 -3.15
C GLY A 163 4.05 2.11 -2.34
N ASP A 164 3.82 1.94 -1.04
CA ASP A 164 3.42 2.99 -0.09
C ASP A 164 3.74 2.59 1.37
N LEU A 165 4.94 2.06 1.63
CA LEU A 165 5.32 1.55 2.95
C LEU A 165 5.71 2.69 3.92
N GLY A 166 4.74 3.54 4.27
CA GLY A 166 4.89 4.64 5.24
C GLY A 166 4.54 4.25 6.68
N GLN A 167 4.81 5.13 7.65
CA GLN A 167 4.52 4.92 9.08
C GLN A 167 3.04 4.60 9.35
N HIS A 168 2.13 5.29 8.67
CA HIS A 168 0.68 5.07 8.77
C HIS A 168 0.22 3.66 8.34
N ASN A 169 1.03 2.95 7.55
CA ASN A 169 0.74 1.59 7.06
C ASN A 169 1.43 0.49 7.87
N ILE A 170 2.11 0.85 8.97
CA ILE A 170 2.78 -0.07 9.89
C ILE A 170 2.04 -0.03 11.22
N LEU A 171 1.28 -1.09 11.52
CA LEU A 171 0.62 -1.23 12.81
C LEU A 171 1.60 -1.79 13.83
N CYS A 172 1.68 -1.14 14.98
CA CYS A 172 2.51 -1.50 16.10
C CYS A 172 1.69 -1.82 17.35
N ASP A 173 2.26 -2.63 18.25
CA ASP A 173 1.76 -2.81 19.59
C ASP A 173 2.04 -1.51 20.39
N PRO A 174 1.01 -0.85 20.96
CA PRO A 174 1.17 0.45 21.61
C PRO A 174 1.92 0.39 22.95
N SER A 175 2.13 -0.79 23.52
CA SER A 175 2.87 -0.98 24.77
C SER A 175 4.36 -1.24 24.55
N THR A 176 4.71 -1.86 23.42
CA THR A 176 6.09 -2.30 23.12
C THR A 176 6.72 -1.57 21.93
N GLY A 177 5.92 -0.99 21.03
CA GLY A 177 6.37 -0.41 19.76
C GLY A 177 6.80 -1.45 18.72
N ASN A 178 6.52 -2.74 18.93
CA ASN A 178 6.84 -3.81 17.99
C ASN A 178 5.84 -3.84 16.83
N VAL A 179 6.32 -4.13 15.62
CA VAL A 179 5.45 -4.28 14.44
C VAL A 179 4.52 -5.49 14.62
N VAL A 180 3.23 -5.25 14.45
CA VAL A 180 2.15 -6.25 14.53
C VAL A 180 1.65 -6.61 13.13
N SER A 181 1.52 -5.63 12.22
CA SER A 181 1.10 -5.90 10.84
C SER A 181 1.45 -4.77 9.88
N ILE A 182 1.64 -5.11 8.60
CA ILE A 182 1.73 -4.16 7.48
C ILE A 182 0.41 -4.19 6.70
N ILE A 183 -0.21 -3.03 6.54
CA ILE A 183 -1.54 -2.85 5.95
C ILE A 183 -1.49 -1.96 4.70
N ASP A 184 -2.63 -1.84 4.01
CA ASP A 184 -2.80 -0.95 2.85
C ASP A 184 -1.97 -1.29 1.59
N TRP A 185 -2.08 -2.55 1.16
CA TRP A 185 -1.35 -3.08 0.00
C TRP A 185 -1.98 -2.71 -1.36
N GLU A 186 -2.83 -1.70 -1.43
CA GLU A 186 -3.57 -1.38 -2.67
C GLU A 186 -2.69 -0.87 -3.81
N TYR A 187 -1.51 -0.31 -3.47
CA TYR A 187 -0.47 0.15 -4.39
C TYR A 187 0.57 -0.93 -4.74
N ALA A 188 0.44 -2.13 -4.18
CA ALA A 188 1.45 -3.15 -4.33
C ALA A 188 1.57 -3.69 -5.77
N GLY A 189 2.77 -4.07 -6.18
CA GLY A 189 3.01 -4.57 -7.53
C GLY A 189 4.44 -4.98 -7.75
N TYR A 190 4.72 -5.51 -8.94
CA TYR A 190 6.07 -5.87 -9.35
C TYR A 190 6.78 -4.67 -9.97
N TYR A 191 7.83 -4.17 -9.30
CA TYR A 191 8.63 -3.04 -9.73
C TYR A 191 10.12 -3.26 -9.43
N ASP A 192 10.97 -2.29 -9.77
CA ASP A 192 12.37 -2.32 -9.33
C ASP A 192 12.46 -2.15 -7.82
N GLN A 193 13.49 -2.74 -7.20
CA GLN A 193 13.64 -2.72 -5.74
C GLN A 193 13.67 -1.30 -5.16
N PHE A 194 14.22 -0.33 -5.90
CA PHE A 194 14.27 1.06 -5.44
C PHE A 194 12.90 1.75 -5.38
N PHE A 195 11.82 1.13 -5.90
CA PHE A 195 10.46 1.65 -5.73
C PHE A 195 10.02 1.63 -4.26
N GLU A 196 10.55 0.69 -3.49
CA GLU A 196 10.34 0.62 -2.05
C GLU A 196 11.22 1.66 -1.35
N GLY A 197 10.76 2.91 -1.39
CA GLY A 197 11.37 4.02 -0.67
C GLY A 197 11.26 3.81 0.85
N ARG A 198 12.19 4.39 1.60
CA ARG A 198 12.25 4.29 3.07
C ARG A 198 11.27 5.23 3.77
N LEU A 199 10.00 5.19 3.36
CA LEU A 199 8.94 6.11 3.80
C LEU A 199 8.61 5.95 5.30
N TRP A 200 8.98 4.83 5.93
CA TRP A 200 8.80 4.59 7.36
C TRP A 200 9.80 5.35 8.26
N LEU A 201 10.87 5.93 7.69
CA LEU A 201 11.89 6.63 8.49
C LEU A 201 11.45 8.02 8.96
N LYS A 202 10.47 8.63 8.29
CA LYS A 202 9.94 9.95 8.63
C LYS A 202 8.42 9.93 8.69
N PRO A 203 7.80 10.76 9.55
CA PRO A 203 6.36 10.99 9.50
C PRO A 203 5.92 11.48 8.12
N PHE A 204 4.70 11.13 7.69
CA PHE A 204 4.19 11.49 6.36
C PHE A 204 4.28 12.99 6.05
N HIS A 205 4.05 13.86 7.04
CA HIS A 205 4.11 15.32 6.88
C HIS A 205 5.54 15.89 6.79
N GLU A 206 6.55 15.10 7.14
CA GLU A 206 7.98 15.45 7.00
C GLU A 206 8.63 14.74 5.81
N THR A 207 7.88 13.91 5.09
CA THR A 207 8.34 13.21 3.90
C THR A 207 8.29 14.16 2.72
N GLU A 208 9.44 14.79 2.44
CA GLU A 208 9.66 15.44 1.15
C GLU A 208 9.95 14.36 0.11
N HIS A 209 9.15 14.32 -0.95
CA HIS A 209 9.45 13.51 -2.12
C HIS A 209 10.53 14.20 -2.93
N ASP A 210 11.66 13.53 -3.11
CA ASP A 210 12.71 14.02 -3.98
C ASP A 210 12.21 14.00 -5.45
N ASP A 211 12.37 15.13 -6.12
CA ASP A 211 11.89 15.35 -7.47
C ASP A 211 12.61 14.43 -8.46
N ASP A 212 13.92 14.23 -8.25
CA ASP A 212 14.76 13.37 -9.08
C ASP A 212 14.43 11.90 -8.85
N GLU A 213 14.19 11.47 -7.60
CA GLU A 213 13.67 10.13 -7.28
C GLU A 213 12.31 9.90 -7.94
N THR A 214 11.40 10.86 -7.86
CA THR A 214 10.06 10.72 -8.46
C THR A 214 10.13 10.63 -9.99
N ALA A 215 11.02 11.39 -10.62
CA ALA A 215 11.29 11.28 -12.05
C ALA A 215 11.97 9.95 -12.42
N LEU A 216 12.85 9.42 -11.56
CA LEU A 216 13.48 8.11 -11.76
C LEU A 216 12.45 6.98 -11.78
N LEU A 217 11.50 6.98 -10.83
CA LEU A 217 10.42 5.99 -10.78
C LEU A 217 9.55 6.05 -12.04
N GLU A 218 9.23 7.26 -12.49
CA GLU A 218 8.46 7.45 -13.72
C GLU A 218 9.19 6.87 -14.93
N ARG A 219 10.49 7.16 -15.09
CA ARG A 219 11.29 6.63 -16.21
C ARG A 219 11.30 5.10 -16.21
N SER A 220 11.56 4.46 -15.07
CA SER A 220 11.57 2.99 -14.95
C SER A 220 10.21 2.33 -15.28
N LEU A 221 9.09 3.05 -15.09
CA LEU A 221 7.76 2.57 -15.50
C LEU A 221 7.46 2.70 -16.99
N THR A 222 8.30 3.41 -17.75
CA THR A 222 8.03 3.74 -19.16
C THR A 222 9.06 3.19 -20.13
N ASP A 223 10.28 2.92 -19.66
CA ASP A 223 11.38 2.48 -20.50
C ASP A 223 11.51 0.95 -20.51
N GLU A 224 11.37 0.34 -21.69
CA GLU A 224 11.55 -1.10 -21.88
C GLU A 224 13.04 -1.52 -21.81
N HIS A 225 13.96 -0.55 -21.82
CA HIS A 225 15.41 -0.75 -21.87
C HIS A 225 16.18 -0.13 -20.70
N TYR A 226 15.50 0.16 -19.58
CA TYR A 226 16.18 0.68 -18.39
C TYR A 226 17.15 -0.37 -17.81
N GLU A 227 18.45 -0.24 -18.13
CA GLU A 227 19.58 -1.05 -17.63
C GLU A 227 20.35 -0.33 -16.52
#